data_AF-A0A1V4ADL7-F1
#
_entry.id   AF-A0A1V4ADL7-F1
#
_cell.length_a   1.000
_cell.length_b   1.000
_cell.length_c   1.000
_cell.angle_alpha   90.00
_cell.angle_beta   90.00
_cell.angle_gamma   90.00
#
_symmetry.space_group_name_H-M   'P 1'
#
loop_
_entity.id
_entity.type
_entity.pdbx_description
1 polymer ?
#
loop_
_entity_poly.entity_id
_entity_poly.type
_entity_poly.pdbx_seq_one_letter_code
_entity_poly.pdbx_strand_id
1 'polypeptide(L)'
;MSDLRLDDTIFADLRKTFSTVADRMAEIRKTLRNTDGSAVGDGKLVDNVHEFADEWGYGVKQLGTHTHNAVKMIDKIGDSFEKLDLDLVESLKTPEKGRAK
;
A
#
# COMPACT_ATOMS: atom_id res chain seq x y z
N MET A 1 17.89 9.53 21.66
CA MET A 1 18.22 8.56 20.59
C MET A 1 16.91 8.08 20.02
N SER A 2 16.34 8.87 19.11
CA SER A 2 14.93 8.73 18.70
C SER A 2 14.74 8.84 17.19
N ASP A 3 15.81 8.76 16.39
CA ASP A 3 15.79 9.42 15.08
C ASP A 3 15.75 8.49 13.85
N LEU A 4 15.76 7.17 14.06
CA LEU A 4 15.74 6.20 12.95
C LEU A 4 14.80 5.00 13.16
N ARG A 5 13.94 5.06 14.18
CA ARG A 5 12.74 4.22 14.18
C ARG A 5 11.73 4.89 13.28
N LEU A 6 11.86 4.66 11.97
CA LEU A 6 10.69 4.65 11.11
C LEU A 6 9.70 3.72 11.79
N ASP A 7 8.72 4.32 12.43
CA ASP A 7 7.84 3.63 13.36
C ASP A 7 7.12 2.57 12.53
N ASP A 8 7.39 1.29 12.78
CA ASP A 8 6.75 0.17 12.08
C ASP A 8 5.22 0.32 12.08
N THR A 9 4.69 1.07 13.07
CA THR A 9 3.29 1.48 13.15
C THR A 9 2.83 2.37 12.00
N ILE A 10 3.62 3.34 11.53
CA ILE A 10 3.25 4.21 10.40
C ILE A 10 3.11 3.39 9.12
N PHE A 11 4.04 2.45 8.88
CA PHE A 11 3.98 1.58 7.71
C PHE A 11 2.85 0.55 7.80
N ALA A 12 2.61 -0.01 8.98
CA ALA A 12 1.47 -0.88 9.23
C ALA A 12 0.14 -0.14 9.02
N ASP A 13 0.04 1.11 9.46
CA ASP A 13 -1.15 1.95 9.30
C ASP A 13 -1.38 2.34 7.84
N LEU A 14 -0.32 2.67 7.11
CA LEU A 14 -0.41 2.97 5.68
C LEU A 14 -0.89 1.75 4.90
N ARG A 15 -0.32 0.57 5.19
CA ARG A 15 -0.75 -0.72 4.62
C ARG A 15 -2.23 -1.01 4.92
N LYS A 16 -2.64 -0.87 6.19
CA LYS A 16 -4.03 -1.09 6.62
C LYS A 16 -5.00 -0.14 5.93
N THR A 17 -4.61 1.13 5.81
CA THR A 17 -5.43 2.16 5.15
C THR A 17 -5.66 1.80 3.69
N PHE A 18 -4.60 1.49 2.95
CA PHE A 18 -4.75 1.17 1.54
C PHE A 18 -5.51 -0.14 1.30
N SER A 19 -5.31 -1.17 2.12
CA SER A 19 -6.11 -2.41 2.06
C SER A 19 -7.59 -2.11 2.29
N THR A 20 -7.91 -1.30 3.31
CA THR A 20 -9.30 -0.91 3.62
C THR A 20 -9.95 -0.13 2.47
N VAL A 21 -9.20 0.77 1.81
CA VAL A 21 -9.68 1.51 0.64
C VAL A 21 -9.96 0.57 -0.53
N ALA A 22 -9.06 -0.38 -0.81
CA ALA A 22 -9.26 -1.36 -1.87
C ALA A 22 -10.52 -2.21 -1.65
N ASP A 23 -10.72 -2.70 -0.41
CA ASP A 23 -11.90 -3.50 -0.05
C ASP A 23 -13.20 -2.72 -0.22
N ARG A 24 -13.26 -1.47 0.27
CA ARG A 24 -14.43 -0.60 0.12
C ARG A 24 -14.76 -0.33 -1.35
N MET A 25 -13.74 -0.09 -2.16
CA MET A 25 -13.93 0.17 -3.59
C MET A 25 -14.41 -1.09 -4.35
N ALA A 26 -13.98 -2.29 -3.91
CA ALA A 26 -14.45 -3.56 -4.45
C ALA A 26 -15.93 -3.82 -4.09
N GLU A 27 -16.35 -3.49 -2.88
CA GLU A 27 -17.76 -3.61 -2.47
C GLU A 27 -18.66 -2.67 -3.29
N ILE A 28 -18.24 -1.42 -3.53
CA ILE A 28 -18.98 -0.49 -4.41
C ILE A 28 -19.20 -1.09 -5.80
N ARG A 29 -18.16 -1.69 -6.40
CA ARG A 29 -18.28 -2.37 -7.69
C ARG A 29 -19.34 -3.47 -7.66
N LYS A 30 -19.29 -4.29 -6.62
CA LYS A 30 -20.21 -5.43 -6.46
C LYS A 30 -21.64 -4.93 -6.32
N THR A 31 -21.87 -3.85 -5.59
CA THR A 31 -23.18 -3.20 -5.50
C THR A 31 -23.65 -2.69 -6.86
N LEU A 32 -22.80 -1.96 -7.60
CA LEU A 32 -23.13 -1.45 -8.93
C LEU A 32 -23.52 -2.56 -9.90
N ARG A 33 -22.75 -3.66 -9.93
CA ARG A 33 -22.99 -4.79 -10.82
C ARG A 33 -24.22 -5.62 -10.46
N ASN A 34 -24.59 -5.65 -9.19
CA ASN A 34 -25.73 -6.43 -8.70
C ASN A 34 -27.00 -5.60 -8.57
N THR A 35 -26.94 -4.30 -8.88
CA THR A 35 -28.14 -3.45 -8.88
C THR A 35 -29.06 -3.91 -10.00
N ASP A 36 -30.32 -4.13 -9.70
CA ASP A 36 -31.33 -4.52 -10.68
C ASP A 36 -31.51 -3.38 -11.70
N GLY A 37 -30.95 -3.57 -12.89
CA GLY A 37 -31.03 -2.62 -13.99
C GLY A 37 -32.48 -2.33 -14.44
N SER A 38 -33.43 -3.20 -14.12
CA SER A 38 -34.85 -2.98 -14.44
C SER A 38 -35.43 -1.75 -13.73
N ALA A 39 -34.87 -1.35 -12.58
CA ALA A 39 -35.26 -0.13 -11.87
C ALA A 39 -34.88 1.16 -12.61
N VAL A 40 -33.95 1.06 -13.58
CA VAL A 40 -33.38 2.17 -14.33
C VAL A 40 -34.22 2.50 -15.57
N GLY A 41 -35.13 1.61 -15.99
CA GLY A 41 -36.18 1.83 -16.99
C GLY A 41 -35.71 1.91 -18.45
N ASP A 42 -34.45 2.22 -18.71
CA ASP A 42 -33.83 2.32 -20.03
C ASP A 42 -32.68 1.30 -20.17
N GLY A 43 -32.80 0.36 -21.11
CA GLY A 43 -31.80 -0.68 -21.35
C GLY A 43 -30.40 -0.14 -21.65
N LYS A 44 -30.29 1.03 -22.31
CA LYS A 44 -29.00 1.66 -22.59
C LYS A 44 -28.33 2.17 -21.30
N LEU A 45 -29.13 2.61 -20.33
CA LEU A 45 -28.62 3.07 -19.06
C LEU A 45 -28.15 1.90 -18.18
N VAL A 46 -28.79 0.73 -18.31
CA VAL A 46 -28.30 -0.52 -17.69
C VAL A 46 -26.94 -0.93 -18.24
N ASP A 47 -26.77 -0.90 -19.57
CA ASP A 47 -25.49 -1.22 -20.21
C ASP A 47 -24.37 -0.27 -19.76
N ASN A 48 -24.66 1.03 -19.69
CA ASN A 48 -23.71 2.03 -19.20
C ASN A 48 -23.31 1.80 -17.73
N VAL A 49 -24.25 1.37 -16.86
CA VAL A 49 -23.94 1.06 -15.46
C VAL A 49 -23.03 -0.17 -15.35
N HIS A 50 -23.24 -1.18 -16.20
CA HIS A 50 -22.36 -2.35 -16.25
C HIS A 50 -20.96 -2.01 -16.77
N GLU A 51 -20.85 -1.23 -17.85
CA GLU A 51 -19.57 -0.76 -18.40
C GLU A 51 -18.80 0.06 -17.36
N PHE A 52 -19.48 0.99 -16.68
CA PHE A 52 -18.91 1.75 -15.57
C PHE A 52 -18.41 0.84 -14.44
N ALA A 53 -19.17 -0.21 -14.08
CA ALA A 53 -18.75 -1.15 -13.05
C ALA A 53 -17.49 -1.96 -13.44
N ASP A 54 -17.28 -2.22 -14.73
CA ASP A 54 -16.09 -2.91 -15.22
C ASP A 54 -14.86 -1.99 -15.28
N GLU A 55 -15.01 -0.75 -15.77
CA GLU A 55 -13.96 0.27 -15.70
C GLU A 55 -13.55 0.56 -14.25
N TRP A 56 -14.54 0.68 -13.37
CA TRP A 56 -14.31 0.82 -11.93
C TRP A 56 -13.50 -0.35 -11.38
N GLY A 57 -13.85 -1.58 -11.75
CA GLY A 57 -13.10 -2.77 -11.35
C GLY A 57 -11.64 -2.76 -11.81
N TYR A 58 -11.39 -2.27 -13.03
CA TYR A 58 -10.04 -2.08 -13.53
C TYR A 58 -9.26 -1.06 -12.69
N GLY A 59 -9.86 0.10 -12.38
CA GLY A 59 -9.26 1.14 -11.55
C GLY A 59 -8.90 0.64 -10.15
N VAL A 60 -9.79 -0.12 -9.50
CA VAL A 60 -9.55 -0.73 -8.19
C VAL A 60 -8.37 -1.70 -8.23
N LYS A 61 -8.27 -2.53 -9.28
CA LYS A 61 -7.14 -3.45 -9.45
C LYS A 61 -5.81 -2.71 -9.59
N GLN A 62 -5.79 -1.60 -10.34
CA GLN A 62 -4.59 -0.77 -10.47
C GLN A 62 -4.21 -0.10 -9.14
N LEU A 63 -5.17 0.48 -8.41
CA LEU A 63 -4.95 1.06 -7.09
C LEU A 63 -4.38 0.05 -6.10
N GLY A 64 -4.92 -1.17 -6.07
CA GLY A 64 -4.39 -2.27 -5.25
C GLY A 64 -2.95 -2.65 -5.64
N THR A 65 -2.64 -2.67 -6.94
CA THR A 65 -1.29 -2.95 -7.44
C THR A 65 -0.29 -1.87 -7.03
N HIS A 66 -0.63 -0.59 -7.21
CA HIS A 66 0.24 0.52 -6.83
C HIS A 66 0.46 0.58 -5.32
N THR A 67 -0.60 0.39 -4.55
CA THR A 67 -0.54 0.24 -3.09
C THR A 67 0.45 -0.84 -2.69
N HIS A 68 0.31 -2.04 -3.26
CA HIS A 68 1.15 -3.18 -2.90
C HIS A 68 2.63 -2.92 -3.23
N ASN A 69 2.89 -2.26 -4.36
CA ASN A 69 4.25 -1.84 -4.73
C ASN A 69 4.80 -0.78 -3.77
N ALA A 70 3.99 0.16 -3.33
CA ALA A 70 4.39 1.17 -2.34
C ALA A 70 4.76 0.50 -1.00
N VAL A 71 3.95 -0.46 -0.53
CA VAL A 71 4.25 -1.25 0.68
C VAL A 71 5.59 -2.01 0.52
N LYS A 72 5.83 -2.66 -0.62
CA LYS A 72 7.12 -3.34 -0.87
C LYS A 72 8.31 -2.39 -0.85
N MET A 73 8.15 -1.17 -1.37
CA MET A 73 9.22 -0.18 -1.38
C MET A 73 9.49 0.37 0.02
N ILE A 74 8.44 0.53 0.81
CA ILE A 74 8.50 0.84 2.24
C ILE A 74 9.26 -0.25 3.01
N ASP A 75 8.91 -1.52 2.83
CA ASP A 75 9.58 -2.65 3.50
C ASP A 75 11.08 -2.65 3.19
N LYS A 76 11.45 -2.41 1.92
CA LYS A 76 12.86 -2.27 1.50
C LYS A 76 13.59 -1.12 2.18
N ILE A 77 12.90 0.01 2.40
CA ILE A 77 13.50 1.15 3.12
C ILE A 77 13.78 0.75 4.56
N GLY A 78 12.83 0.06 5.22
CA GLY A 78 13.00 -0.51 6.56
C GLY A 78 14.22 -1.43 6.65
N ASP A 79 14.31 -2.42 5.75
CA ASP A 79 15.44 -3.35 5.68
C ASP A 79 16.79 -2.64 5.48
N SER A 80 16.80 -1.60 4.64
CA SER A 80 18.00 -0.79 4.39
C SER A 80 18.45 -0.01 5.63
N PHE A 81 17.50 0.52 6.40
CA PHE A 81 17.82 1.21 7.66
C PHE A 81 18.33 0.27 8.74
N GLU A 82 17.72 -0.91 8.89
CA GLU A 82 18.18 -1.92 9.85
C GLU A 82 19.61 -2.37 9.56
N LYS A 83 19.95 -2.59 8.28
CA LYS A 83 21.33 -2.91 7.87
C LYS A 83 22.30 -1.78 8.19
N LEU A 84 21.93 -0.54 7.90
CA LEU A 84 22.77 0.63 8.22
C LEU A 84 23.02 0.74 9.73
N ASP A 85 22.02 0.45 10.56
CA ASP A 85 22.18 0.47 12.02
C ASP A 85 23.10 -0.66 12.50
N LEU A 86 22.98 -1.86 11.95
CA LEU A 86 23.87 -2.98 12.24
C LEU A 86 25.33 -2.68 11.85
N ASP A 87 25.55 -2.18 10.63
CA ASP A 87 26.87 -1.78 10.15
C ASP A 87 27.50 -0.71 11.04
N LEU A 88 26.70 0.28 11.48
CA LEU A 88 27.14 1.31 12.41
C LEU A 88 27.55 0.70 13.76
N VAL A 89 26.72 -0.17 14.32
CA VAL A 89 27.02 -0.87 15.58
C VAL A 89 28.27 -1.73 15.48
N GLU A 90 28.49 -2.43 14.36
CA GLU A 90 29.71 -3.20 14.12
C GLU A 90 30.95 -2.30 14.00
N SER A 91 30.84 -1.17 13.29
CA SER A 91 31.93 -0.21 13.16
C SER A 91 32.38 0.35 14.51
N LEU A 92 31.44 0.60 15.42
CA LEU A 92 31.70 1.10 16.78
C LEU A 92 32.26 0.03 17.73
N LYS A 93 32.06 -1.26 17.44
CA LYS A 93 32.66 -2.37 18.19
C LYS A 93 34.12 -2.63 17.83
N THR A 94 34.59 -2.08 16.71
CA THR A 94 35.98 -2.22 16.28
C THR A 94 36.80 -1.15 17.02
N PRO A 95 37.71 -1.51 17.95
CA PRO A 95 38.49 -0.51 18.67
C PRO A 95 39.35 0.25 17.67
N GLU A 96 39.41 1.59 17.80
CA GLU A 96 40.38 2.46 17.13
C GLU A 96 41.81 1.97 17.42
N LYS A 97 42.29 0.99 16.67
CA LYS A 97 43.71 0.64 16.58
C LYS A 97 44.35 1.63 15.62
N GLY A 98 44.63 2.84 16.09
CA GLY A 98 45.39 3.78 15.26
C GLY A 98 45.41 5.24 15.68
N ARG A 99 45.52 5.55 16.98
CA ARG A 99 46.02 6.88 17.40
C ARG A 99 46.60 6.82 18.81
N ALA A 100 47.68 6.07 18.98
CA ALA A 100 48.66 6.34 20.03
C ALA A 100 49.94 6.80 19.33
N LYS A 101 50.32 8.03 19.64
CA LYS A 101 51.49 8.75 19.12
C LYS A 101 52.76 8.24 19.78
#